data_AF-A0A369KV61-F1
#
_entry.id   AF-A0A369KV61-F1
#
_cell.length_a   1.000
_cell.length_b   1.000
_cell.length_c   1.000
_cell.angle_alpha   90.00
_cell.angle_beta   90.00
_cell.angle_gamma   90.00
#
_symmetry.space_group_name_H-M   'P 1'
#
loop_
_entity.id
_entity.type
_entity.pdbx_description
1 polymer ?
#
loop_
_entity_poly.entity_id
_entity_poly.type
_entity_poly.pdbx_seq_one_letter_code
_entity_poly.pdbx_strand_id
1 'polypeptide(L)'
;MMRTFYGRHNQKIRGVTFHHRSLKRSSRLKSKLNDFFEYHSLYSEIESETPTPLSQNEIRYFLCDQGRNEIHTHVAICVEFISKWSGILKIIERCFSQNITNETMLESSLAFVDENETACSTELEIFLSAKRVLSLWQHRLRIFEMITEAQGSLRNLPNYTLNRLKTYR
;
A
#
# COMPACT_ATOMS: atom_id res chain seq x y z
N MET A 1 -10.24 -18.32 -19.49
CA MET A 1 -8.84 -18.06 -19.88
C MET A 1 -8.08 -17.53 -18.68
N MET A 2 -7.25 -18.36 -18.04
CA MET A 2 -6.39 -17.95 -16.93
C MET A 2 -5.26 -17.07 -17.46
N ARG A 3 -5.16 -15.83 -16.95
CA ARG A 3 -3.96 -15.01 -17.12
C ARG A 3 -2.97 -15.45 -16.04
N THR A 4 -2.01 -16.27 -16.42
CA THR A 4 -0.80 -16.52 -15.65
C THR A 4 0.03 -15.25 -15.63
N PHE A 5 0.14 -14.60 -14.47
CA PHE A 5 1.00 -13.44 -14.31
C PHE A 5 2.44 -13.93 -14.18
N TYR A 6 3.12 -14.05 -15.33
CA TYR A 6 4.57 -14.13 -15.38
C TYR A 6 5.16 -12.88 -14.71
N GLY A 7 6.11 -13.12 -13.81
CA GLY A 7 6.81 -12.10 -13.05
C GLY A 7 7.26 -10.95 -13.94
N ARG A 8 6.73 -9.76 -13.67
CA ARG A 8 7.27 -8.52 -14.23
C ARG A 8 8.64 -8.30 -13.61
N HIS A 9 9.63 -8.63 -14.43
CA HIS A 9 11.01 -8.21 -14.33
C HIS A 9 11.15 -6.81 -13.71
N ASN A 10 11.77 -6.77 -12.53
CA ASN A 10 12.62 -5.70 -11.99
C ASN A 10 12.68 -4.40 -12.79
N GLN A 11 11.72 -3.50 -12.58
CA GLN A 11 12.02 -2.07 -12.53
C GLN A 11 12.09 -1.69 -11.05
N LYS A 12 13.13 -2.21 -10.39
CA LYS A 12 13.50 -1.77 -9.04
C LYS A 12 13.68 -0.26 -9.07
N ILE A 13 13.07 0.43 -8.12
CA ILE A 13 13.42 1.80 -7.75
C ILE A 13 14.95 1.86 -7.71
N ARG A 14 15.56 2.64 -8.61
CA ARG A 14 16.98 3.00 -8.50
C ARG A 14 17.08 3.95 -7.31
N GLY A 15 17.16 3.38 -6.10
CA GLY A 15 17.27 4.16 -4.86
C GLY A 15 16.84 3.41 -3.59
N VAL A 16 16.01 2.37 -3.67
CA VAL A 16 15.56 1.64 -2.48
C VAL A 16 15.80 0.15 -2.63
N THR A 17 17.06 -0.24 -2.45
CA THR A 17 17.43 -1.63 -2.17
C THR A 17 17.27 -1.88 -0.67
N PHE A 18 16.25 -2.62 -0.27
CA PHE A 18 16.18 -3.25 1.05
C PHE A 18 17.16 -4.42 1.08
N HIS A 19 18.44 -4.12 1.25
CA HIS A 19 19.42 -5.09 1.70
C HIS A 19 19.79 -4.72 3.13
N HIS A 20 19.61 -5.66 4.06
CA HIS A 20 20.22 -5.65 5.38
C HIS A 20 21.76 -5.75 5.26
N ARG A 21 22.39 -4.75 4.64
CA ARG A 21 23.83 -4.56 4.64
C ARG A 21 24.10 -3.22 5.32
N SER A 22 24.75 -3.32 6.47
CA SER A 22 25.55 -2.28 7.10
C SER A 22 26.24 -1.42 6.03
N LEU A 23 25.68 -0.23 5.77
CA LEU A 23 26.18 0.66 4.74
C LEU A 23 26.66 1.98 5.36
N LYS A 24 27.94 2.22 5.09
CA LYS A 24 28.80 3.29 5.53
C LYS A 24 28.13 4.66 5.43
N ARG A 25 28.37 5.48 6.45
CA ARG A 25 28.12 6.93 6.49
C ARG A 25 28.71 7.61 5.25
N SER A 26 27.86 7.91 4.28
CA SER A 26 28.11 8.97 3.30
C SER A 26 27.05 10.03 3.56
N SER A 27 27.40 11.00 4.40
CA SER A 27 26.54 12.11 4.83
C SER A 27 26.42 13.15 3.72
N ARG A 28 25.54 12.91 2.75
CA ARG A 28 24.77 14.02 2.16
C ARG A 28 23.46 14.05 2.95
N LEU A 29 23.25 15.12 3.72
CA LEU A 29 22.01 15.37 4.46
C LEU A 29 20.90 15.59 3.43
N LYS A 30 20.26 14.49 3.00
CA LYS A 30 19.02 14.55 2.24
C LYS A 30 17.91 15.01 3.19
N SER A 31 17.27 16.14 2.88
CA SER A 31 16.25 16.74 3.74
C SER A 31 14.93 17.02 3.01
N LYS A 32 14.97 17.17 1.68
CA LYS A 32 13.79 17.43 0.86
C LYS A 32 13.27 16.14 0.21
N LEU A 33 11.97 16.08 -0.08
CA LEU A 33 11.36 14.90 -0.70
C LEU A 33 12.00 14.57 -2.07
N ASN A 34 12.30 15.61 -2.86
CA ASN A 34 13.00 15.52 -4.14
C ASN A 34 14.41 14.89 -4.06
N ASP A 35 15.05 14.89 -2.88
CA ASP A 35 16.36 14.23 -2.72
C ASP A 35 16.25 12.70 -2.67
N PHE A 36 15.05 12.19 -2.38
CA PHE A 36 14.75 10.77 -2.22
C PHE A 36 13.95 10.21 -3.39
N PHE A 37 13.00 10.97 -3.91
CA PHE A 37 12.07 10.52 -4.94
C PHE A 37 11.91 11.57 -6.04
N GLU A 38 11.90 11.12 -7.27
CA GLU A 38 11.42 11.92 -8.38
C GLU A 38 9.88 11.89 -8.38
N TYR A 39 9.23 13.06 -8.32
CA TYR A 39 7.78 13.15 -8.16
C TYR A 39 7.00 12.41 -9.24
N HIS A 40 7.38 12.55 -10.51
CA HIS A 40 6.66 11.88 -11.61
C HIS A 40 6.73 10.35 -11.49
N SER A 41 7.92 9.82 -11.19
CA SER A 41 8.13 8.39 -10.98
C SER A 41 7.28 7.88 -9.81
N LEU A 42 7.23 8.64 -8.71
CA LEU A 42 6.44 8.27 -7.53
C LEU A 42 4.93 8.30 -7.81
N TYR A 43 4.42 9.31 -8.53
CA TYR A 43 3.03 9.37 -8.95
C TYR A 43 2.64 8.18 -9.84
N SER A 44 3.47 7.84 -10.83
CA SER A 44 3.20 6.70 -11.70
C SER A 44 3.16 5.39 -10.90
N GLU A 45 4.04 5.25 -9.90
CA GLU A 45 4.06 4.08 -9.02
C GLU A 45 2.79 4.00 -8.15
N ILE A 46 2.37 5.13 -7.54
CA ILE A 46 1.10 5.25 -6.79
C ILE A 46 -0.08 4.77 -7.64
N GLU A 47 -0.20 5.24 -8.88
CA GLU A 47 -1.29 4.85 -9.77
C GLU A 47 -1.24 3.36 -10.11
N SER A 48 -0.05 2.85 -10.45
CA SER A 48 0.12 1.46 -10.88
C SER A 48 -0.06 0.44 -9.74
N GLU A 49 0.24 0.82 -8.50
CA GLU A 49 0.20 -0.04 -7.33
C GLU A 49 -1.04 0.17 -6.47
N THR A 50 -1.93 1.08 -6.85
CA THR A 50 -3.25 1.21 -6.22
C THR A 50 -4.03 -0.09 -6.43
N PRO A 51 -4.45 -0.78 -5.35
CA PRO A 51 -5.14 -2.05 -5.49
C PRO A 51 -6.52 -1.84 -6.12
N THR A 52 -6.86 -2.71 -7.07
CA THR A 52 -8.23 -2.73 -7.61
C THR A 52 -9.23 -3.22 -6.55
N PRO A 53 -10.46 -2.67 -6.53
CA PRO A 53 -11.52 -3.18 -5.68
C PRO A 53 -11.80 -4.65 -5.96
N LEU A 54 -12.03 -5.44 -4.91
CA LEU A 54 -12.48 -6.82 -5.04
C LEU A 54 -13.95 -6.84 -5.48
N SER A 55 -14.20 -7.48 -6.61
CA SER A 55 -15.55 -7.74 -7.11
C SER A 55 -16.25 -8.82 -6.27
N GLN A 56 -17.59 -8.84 -6.35
CA GLN A 56 -18.39 -9.89 -5.70
C GLN A 56 -18.00 -11.30 -6.16
N ASN A 57 -17.63 -11.46 -7.43
CA ASN A 57 -17.20 -12.74 -7.98
C ASN A 57 -15.87 -13.20 -7.40
N GLU A 58 -14.92 -12.28 -7.20
CA GLU A 58 -13.65 -12.59 -6.53
C GLU A 58 -13.86 -12.97 -5.06
N ILE A 59 -14.71 -12.23 -4.35
CA ILE A 59 -15.05 -12.57 -2.95
C ILE A 59 -15.67 -13.98 -2.87
N ARG A 60 -16.62 -14.29 -3.76
CA ARG A 60 -17.23 -15.62 -3.84
C ARG A 60 -16.21 -16.69 -4.18
N TYR A 61 -15.28 -16.42 -5.09
CA TYR A 61 -14.19 -17.32 -5.43
C TYR A 61 -13.33 -17.64 -4.21
N PHE A 62 -12.92 -16.61 -3.47
CA PHE A 62 -12.07 -16.77 -2.29
C PHE A 62 -12.76 -17.47 -1.12
N LEU A 63 -14.10 -17.46 -1.05
CA LEU A 63 -14.85 -18.24 -0.05
C LEU A 63 -14.85 -19.75 -0.34
N CYS A 64 -14.66 -20.17 -1.59
CA CYS A 64 -14.62 -21.58 -1.98
C CYS A 64 -13.26 -22.25 -1.68
N ASP A 65 -13.23 -23.59 -1.66
CA ASP A 65 -12.00 -24.37 -1.39
C ASP A 65 -10.85 -24.09 -2.37
N GLN A 66 -11.16 -23.78 -3.63
CA GLN A 66 -10.13 -23.44 -4.63
C GLN A 66 -9.46 -22.11 -4.28
N GLY A 67 -10.24 -21.06 -3.99
CA GLY A 67 -9.71 -19.76 -3.60
C GLY A 67 -9.02 -19.79 -2.23
N ARG A 68 -9.41 -20.70 -1.34
CA ARG A 68 -8.74 -20.94 -0.05
C ARG A 68 -7.25 -21.27 -0.20
N ASN A 69 -6.89 -22.10 -1.17
CA ASN A 69 -5.50 -22.50 -1.38
C ASN A 69 -4.64 -21.34 -1.90
N GLU A 70 -5.26 -20.33 -2.49
CA GLU A 70 -4.59 -19.17 -3.10
C GLU A 70 -4.59 -17.94 -2.19
N ILE A 71 -5.45 -17.90 -1.15
CA ILE A 71 -5.64 -16.72 -0.32
C ILE A 71 -4.35 -16.30 0.40
N HIS A 72 -3.50 -17.25 0.79
CA HIS A 72 -2.20 -16.97 1.41
C HIS A 72 -1.27 -16.19 0.49
N THR A 73 -1.30 -16.47 -0.82
CA THR A 73 -0.53 -15.72 -1.82
C THR A 73 -1.01 -14.28 -1.90
N HIS A 74 -2.33 -14.06 -1.88
CA HIS A 74 -2.90 -12.72 -1.90
C HIS A 74 -2.64 -11.94 -0.60
N VAL A 75 -2.66 -12.61 0.55
CA VAL A 75 -2.26 -12.04 1.84
C VAL A 75 -0.79 -11.62 1.80
N ALA A 76 0.11 -12.47 1.29
CA ALA A 76 1.52 -12.15 1.16
C ALA A 76 1.76 -10.91 0.29
N ILE A 77 1.05 -10.80 -0.84
CA ILE A 77 1.09 -9.61 -1.71
C ILE A 77 0.66 -8.36 -0.93
N CYS A 78 -0.44 -8.41 -0.17
CA CYS A 78 -0.87 -7.28 0.64
C CYS A 78 0.22 -6.87 1.65
N VAL A 79 0.83 -7.83 2.35
CA VAL A 79 1.89 -7.56 3.35
C VAL A 79 3.11 -6.91 2.70
N GLU A 80 3.51 -7.38 1.51
CA GLU A 80 4.62 -6.80 0.74
C GLU A 80 4.36 -5.33 0.40
N PHE A 81 3.20 -5.01 -0.18
CA PHE A 81 2.85 -3.63 -0.53
C PHE A 81 2.66 -2.75 0.70
N ILE A 82 2.06 -3.25 1.78
CA ILE A 82 1.94 -2.52 3.05
C ILE A 82 3.33 -2.16 3.59
N SER A 83 4.26 -3.11 3.58
CA SER A 83 5.63 -2.89 4.05
C SER A 83 6.34 -1.84 3.20
N LYS A 84 6.24 -1.96 1.88
CA LYS A 84 6.81 -1.00 0.92
C LYS A 84 6.27 0.41 1.15
N TRP A 85 4.95 0.59 1.11
CA TRP A 85 4.33 1.91 1.21
C TRP A 85 4.45 2.52 2.61
N SER A 86 4.49 1.70 3.66
CA SER A 86 4.85 2.17 5.02
C SER A 86 6.29 2.70 5.07
N GLY A 87 7.24 2.02 4.42
CA GLY A 87 8.63 2.48 4.30
C GLY A 87 8.75 3.80 3.56
N ILE A 88 8.08 3.93 2.40
CA ILE A 88 8.04 5.17 1.62
C ILE A 88 7.44 6.31 2.46
N LEU A 89 6.28 6.10 3.07
CA LEU A 89 5.62 7.13 3.89
C LEU A 89 6.48 7.61 5.04
N LYS A 90 7.22 6.73 5.73
CA LYS A 90 8.15 7.14 6.80
C LYS A 90 9.24 8.09 6.28
N ILE A 91 9.71 7.90 5.05
CA ILE A 91 10.69 8.79 4.43
C ILE A 91 10.02 10.14 4.11
N ILE A 92 8.81 10.11 3.53
CA ILE A 92 8.04 11.32 3.22
C ILE A 92 7.74 12.14 4.49
N GLU A 93 7.22 11.51 5.55
CA GLU A 93 6.90 12.14 6.83
C GLU A 93 8.14 12.77 7.49
N ARG A 94 9.30 12.15 7.34
CA ARG A 94 10.57 12.70 7.83
C ARG A 94 10.96 13.97 7.08
N CYS A 95 10.73 14.05 5.77
CA CYS A 95 11.01 15.24 4.97
C CYS A 95 10.11 16.41 5.41
N PHE A 96 8.81 16.17 5.63
CA PHE A 96 7.89 17.18 6.16
C PHE A 96 8.26 17.66 7.57
N SER A 97 8.56 16.72 8.48
CA SER A 97 8.88 17.05 9.86
C SER A 97 10.12 17.94 9.99
N GLN A 98 11.08 17.80 9.07
CA GLN A 98 12.30 18.63 9.02
C GLN A 98 12.04 20.03 8.45
N ASN A 99 11.11 20.17 7.51
CA ASN A 99 10.73 21.46 6.94
C ASN A 99 9.94 22.31 7.97
N ILE A 100 9.01 21.70 8.71
CA ILE A 100 8.21 22.39 9.74
C ILE A 100 9.07 22.88 10.91
N THR A 101 10.09 22.13 11.32
CA THR A 101 11.01 22.58 12.38
C THR A 101 11.86 23.79 11.97
N ASN A 102 12.08 24.00 10.67
CA ASN A 102 12.82 25.16 10.15
C ASN A 102 11.92 26.39 9.94
N GLU A 103 10.60 26.22 9.94
CA GLU A 103 9.59 27.29 9.81
C GLU A 103 9.31 28.05 11.12
N THR A 104 10.17 27.95 12.13
CA THR A 104 10.21 28.96 13.22
C THR A 104 10.81 30.30 12.77
N MET A 105 11.02 30.51 11.46
CA MET A 105 11.40 31.78 10.81
C MET A 105 10.23 32.46 10.05
N LEU A 106 8.97 32.09 10.34
CA LEU A 106 7.78 32.65 9.70
C LEU A 106 7.36 34.04 10.24
N GLU A 107 8.33 34.94 10.45
CA GLU A 107 8.10 36.37 10.68
C GLU A 107 8.89 37.22 9.67
N SER A 108 8.79 36.92 8.38
CA SER A 108 9.04 37.91 7.31
C SER A 108 8.89 37.27 5.94
N SER A 109 7.72 37.40 5.31
CA SER A 109 7.58 37.79 3.90
C SER A 109 6.13 37.66 3.46
N LEU A 110 5.36 38.72 3.70
CA LEU A 110 4.18 39.06 2.90
C LEU A 110 4.69 39.65 1.58
N ALA A 111 5.13 38.80 0.65
CA ALA A 111 5.48 39.25 -0.69
C ALA A 111 5.42 38.11 -1.70
N PHE A 112 4.46 38.25 -2.62
CA PHE A 112 4.35 37.62 -3.94
C PHE A 112 4.03 36.12 -4.00
N VAL A 113 3.12 35.78 -4.93
CA VAL A 113 2.78 34.43 -5.36
C VAL A 113 4.06 33.78 -5.86
N ASP A 114 4.63 32.89 -5.08
CA ASP A 114 5.99 32.38 -5.24
C ASP A 114 5.90 30.87 -5.53
N GLU A 115 6.71 30.38 -6.48
CA GLU A 115 6.70 28.99 -6.99
C GLU A 115 6.73 27.91 -5.88
N ASN A 116 7.18 28.29 -4.68
CA ASN A 116 7.15 27.52 -3.44
C ASN A 116 5.74 27.03 -3.02
N GLU A 117 4.67 27.79 -3.30
CA GLU A 117 3.29 27.40 -2.95
C GLU A 117 2.82 26.21 -3.80
N THR A 118 3.20 26.18 -5.09
CA THR A 118 2.90 25.06 -6.00
C THR A 118 3.67 23.80 -5.64
N ALA A 119 4.96 23.92 -5.27
CA ALA A 119 5.78 22.79 -4.84
C ALA A 119 5.25 22.15 -3.55
N CYS A 120 4.90 22.97 -2.54
CA CYS A 120 4.29 22.49 -1.29
C CYS A 120 2.97 21.74 -1.54
N SER A 121 2.13 22.24 -2.45
CA SER A 121 0.89 21.57 -2.86
C SER A 121 1.15 20.19 -3.48
N THR A 122 2.13 20.09 -4.38
CA THR A 122 2.46 18.81 -5.02
C THR A 122 3.02 17.77 -4.04
N GLU A 123 3.88 18.18 -3.09
CA GLU A 123 4.40 17.27 -2.07
C GLU A 123 3.27 16.75 -1.17
N LEU A 124 2.33 17.62 -0.79
CA LEU A 124 1.17 17.24 0.01
C LEU A 124 0.25 16.28 -0.73
N GLU A 125 -0.01 16.50 -2.02
CA GLU A 125 -0.81 15.60 -2.85
C GLU A 125 -0.17 14.20 -2.96
N ILE A 126 1.14 14.13 -3.20
CA ILE A 126 1.89 12.88 -3.21
C ILE A 126 1.75 12.15 -1.87
N PHE A 127 1.91 12.88 -0.77
CA PHE A 127 1.81 12.32 0.58
C PHE A 127 0.43 11.73 0.86
N LEU A 128 -0.63 12.49 0.56
CA LEU A 128 -2.01 12.04 0.74
C LEU A 128 -2.32 10.84 -0.16
N SER A 129 -1.81 10.83 -1.39
CA SER A 129 -1.98 9.74 -2.34
C SER A 129 -1.26 8.46 -1.87
N ALA A 130 -0.02 8.58 -1.38
CA ALA A 130 0.71 7.46 -0.79
C ALA A 130 0.01 6.91 0.46
N LYS A 131 -0.53 7.79 1.33
CA LYS A 131 -1.35 7.38 2.48
C LYS A 131 -2.59 6.61 2.06
N ARG A 132 -3.27 7.08 1.01
CA ARG A 132 -4.43 6.40 0.43
C ARG A 132 -4.06 5.00 -0.05
N VAL A 133 -2.97 4.84 -0.82
CA VAL A 133 -2.53 3.53 -1.31
C VAL A 133 -2.25 2.56 -0.16
N LEU A 134 -1.53 2.99 0.88
CA LEU A 134 -1.28 2.18 2.07
C LEU A 134 -2.59 1.73 2.73
N SER A 135 -3.52 2.66 2.95
CA SER A 135 -4.83 2.38 3.57
C SER A 135 -5.64 1.37 2.74
N LEU A 136 -5.64 1.50 1.41
CA LEU A 136 -6.34 0.56 0.54
C LEU A 136 -5.76 -0.86 0.61
N TRP A 137 -4.44 -1.00 0.69
CA TRP A 137 -3.81 -2.32 0.87
C TRP A 137 -4.09 -2.92 2.26
N GLN A 138 -4.07 -2.11 3.32
CA GLN A 138 -4.48 -2.54 4.66
C GLN A 138 -5.95 -3.00 4.70
N HIS A 139 -6.83 -2.24 4.05
CA HIS A 139 -8.24 -2.61 3.92
C HIS A 139 -8.42 -3.91 3.13
N ARG A 140 -7.68 -4.11 2.04
CA ARG A 140 -7.71 -5.35 1.27
C ARG A 140 -7.23 -6.55 2.09
N LEU A 141 -6.17 -6.39 2.88
CA LEU A 141 -5.72 -7.42 3.83
C LEU A 141 -6.84 -7.78 4.80
N ARG A 142 -7.52 -6.77 5.38
CA ARG A 142 -8.63 -6.99 6.31
C ARG A 142 -9.77 -7.78 5.68
N ILE A 143 -10.09 -7.54 4.41
CA ILE A 143 -11.08 -8.34 3.67
C ILE A 143 -10.65 -9.80 3.60
N PHE A 144 -9.39 -10.09 3.28
CA PHE A 144 -8.92 -11.48 3.25
C PHE A 144 -8.96 -12.16 4.62
N GLU A 145 -8.63 -11.44 5.70
CA GLU A 145 -8.78 -11.94 7.07
C GLU A 145 -10.24 -12.33 7.36
N MET A 146 -11.21 -11.47 7.04
CA MET A 146 -12.63 -11.78 7.20
C MET A 146 -13.06 -13.00 6.38
N ILE A 147 -12.55 -13.14 5.15
CA ILE A 147 -12.84 -14.32 4.31
C ILE A 147 -12.29 -15.59 4.97
N THR A 148 -11.05 -15.57 5.47
CA THR A 148 -10.46 -16.74 6.16
C THR A 148 -11.24 -17.12 7.43
N GLU A 149 -11.73 -16.15 8.18
CA GLU A 149 -12.57 -16.38 9.36
C GLU A 149 -13.93 -16.99 8.98
N ALA A 150 -14.56 -16.49 7.91
CA ALA A 150 -15.79 -17.04 7.36
C ALA A 150 -15.61 -18.49 6.88
N GLN A 151 -14.49 -18.81 6.21
CA GLN A 151 -14.15 -20.17 5.81
C GLN A 151 -13.99 -21.11 7.01
N GLY A 152 -13.33 -20.64 8.08
CA GLY A 152 -13.22 -21.40 9.33
C GLY A 152 -14.59 -21.67 9.96
N SER A 153 -15.47 -20.67 9.96
CA SER A 153 -16.83 -20.78 10.51
C SER A 153 -17.70 -21.77 9.74
N LEU A 154 -17.64 -21.74 8.40
CA LEU A 154 -18.37 -22.68 7.53
C LEU A 154 -17.94 -24.14 7.76
N ARG A 155 -16.67 -24.38 8.09
CA ARG A 155 -16.14 -25.71 8.40
C ARG A 155 -16.64 -26.26 9.75
N ASN A 156 -16.88 -25.36 10.70
CA ASN A 156 -17.32 -25.71 12.04
C ASN A 156 -18.84 -25.77 12.17
N LEU A 157 -19.59 -25.63 11.06
CA LEU A 157 -21.03 -25.91 11.10
C LEU A 157 -21.23 -27.39 11.44
N PRO A 158 -21.89 -27.71 12.56
CA PRO A 158 -22.18 -29.10 12.90
C PRO A 158 -23.04 -29.71 11.78
N ASN A 159 -22.67 -30.91 11.32
CA ASN A 159 -23.36 -31.68 10.27
C ASN A 159 -24.87 -31.91 10.51
N TYR A 160 -25.41 -31.51 11.67
CA TYR A 160 -26.82 -31.56 12.02
C TYR A 160 -27.73 -30.62 11.21
N THR A 161 -27.21 -29.54 10.60
CA THR A 161 -28.04 -28.60 9.81
C THR A 161 -28.21 -29.01 8.34
N LEU A 162 -27.29 -29.78 7.76
CA LEU A 162 -27.38 -30.23 6.36
C LEU A 162 -28.46 -31.29 6.13
N ASN A 163 -28.81 -32.08 7.15
CA ASN A 163 -29.89 -33.06 7.07
C ASN A 163 -31.30 -32.45 7.24
N ARG A 164 -31.44 -31.24 7.80
CA ARG A 164 -32.74 -30.52 7.86
C ARG A 164 -33.11 -29.80 6.57
N LEU A 165 -32.14 -29.48 5.71
CA LEU A 165 -32.39 -28.83 4.42
C LEU A 165 -32.73 -29.82 3.29
N LYS A 166 -32.51 -31.13 3.50
CA LYS A 166 -32.96 -32.18 2.57
C LYS A 166 -34.38 -32.67 2.81
N THR A 167 -35.01 -32.30 3.93
CA THR A 167 -36.38 -32.72 4.30
C THR A 167 -37.49 -31.75 3.86
N TYR A 168 -37.15 -30.69 3.10
CA TYR A 168 -38.13 -29.81 2.47
C TYR A 168 -38.05 -29.89 0.92
N ARG A 169 -38.10 -31.11 0.39
CA ARG A 169 -38.46 -31.37 -1.01
C ARG A 169 -39.76 -32.15 -1.05
#